data_AF-A0A6I2YAK3-F1
#
_entry.id   AF-A0A6I2YAK3-F1
#
_cell.length_a   1.000
_cell.length_b   1.000
_cell.length_c   1.000
_cell.angle_alpha   90.00
_cell.angle_beta   90.00
_cell.angle_gamma   90.00
#
_symmetry.space_group_name_H-M   'P 1'
#
loop_
_entity.id
_entity.type
_entity.pdbx_description
1 polymer ?
#
loop_
_entity_poly.entity_id
_entity_poly.type
_entity_poly.pdbx_seq_one_letter_code
_entity_poly.pdbx_strand_id
1 'polypeptide(L)'
;MDQFRWIDQSQPGRLVQGTMMLYISAAFDLFNSILIGGPFALVFLVLALLKAGGAYGIANEKKLGYYAGCTGACLSVVLDLFLLTVSPVTGLISLAIAVWIASLVLHDSCRGYARVWFK
;
A
#
# COMPACT_ATOMS: atom_id res chain seq x y z
N MET A 1 -1.20 11.29 -25.76
CA MET A 1 -2.23 10.36 -25.24
C MET A 1 -1.74 9.94 -23.88
N ASP A 2 -2.38 10.39 -22.80
CA ASP A 2 -2.05 9.92 -21.45
C ASP A 2 -2.37 8.43 -21.40
N GLN A 3 -1.34 7.59 -21.54
CA GLN A 3 -1.51 6.16 -21.38
C GLN A 3 -1.71 5.90 -19.89
N PHE A 4 -2.84 5.30 -19.53
CA PHE A 4 -3.05 4.83 -18.16
C PHE A 4 -2.04 3.71 -17.87
N ARG A 5 -1.26 3.87 -16.80
CA ARG A 5 -0.20 2.94 -16.44
C ARG A 5 -0.57 2.23 -15.15
N TRP A 6 -0.33 0.92 -15.14
CA TRP A 6 -0.42 0.10 -13.93
C TRP A 6 0.86 0.20 -13.11
N ILE A 7 2.01 0.26 -13.78
CA ILE A 7 3.34 0.42 -13.20
C ILE A 7 4.11 1.40 -14.09
N ASP A 8 4.83 2.33 -13.48
CA ASP A 8 5.69 3.28 -14.17
C ASP A 8 7.16 3.07 -13.81
N GLN A 9 7.94 2.53 -14.75
CA GLN A 9 9.36 2.25 -14.58
C GLN A 9 10.26 3.50 -14.69
N SER A 10 9.72 4.65 -15.06
CA SER A 10 10.47 5.91 -15.08
C SER A 10 10.63 6.54 -13.69
N GLN A 11 9.84 6.07 -12.72
CA GLN A 11 9.89 6.51 -11.33
C GLN A 11 11.14 5.97 -10.61
N PRO A 12 11.54 6.57 -9.47
CA PRO A 12 12.62 6.04 -8.66
C PRO A 12 12.38 4.57 -8.29
N GLY A 13 13.40 3.71 -8.37
CA GLY A 13 13.25 2.27 -8.17
C GLY A 13 12.54 1.86 -6.86
N ARG A 14 12.69 2.65 -5.79
CA ARG A 14 11.96 2.44 -4.52
C ARG A 14 10.45 2.69 -4.63
N LEU A 15 10.03 3.66 -5.43
CA LEU A 15 8.62 3.95 -5.68
C LEU A 15 7.99 2.88 -6.57
N VAL A 16 8.75 2.38 -7.56
CA VAL A 16 8.33 1.23 -8.38
C VAL A 16 8.15 -0.02 -7.53
N GLN A 17 9.10 -0.34 -6.65
CA GLN A 17 8.96 -1.44 -5.70
C GLN A 17 7.79 -1.20 -4.74
N GLY A 18 7.62 0.02 -4.22
CA GLY A 18 6.51 0.38 -3.34
C GLY A 18 5.14 0.20 -3.99
N THR A 19 4.97 0.61 -5.25
CA THR A 19 3.71 0.42 -5.99
C THR A 19 3.41 -1.06 -6.24
N MET A 20 4.41 -1.85 -6.64
CA MET A 20 4.26 -3.30 -6.79
C MET A 20 3.85 -3.96 -5.47
N MET A 21 4.51 -3.62 -4.37
CA MET A 21 4.21 -4.20 -3.06
C MET A 21 2.84 -3.74 -2.52
N LEU A 22 2.41 -2.51 -2.81
CA LEU A 22 1.06 -2.05 -2.50
C LEU A 22 -0.01 -2.89 -3.23
N TYR A 23 0.17 -3.20 -4.52
CA TYR A 23 -0.76 -4.08 -5.24
C TYR A 23 -0.79 -5.50 -4.67
N ILE A 24 0.38 -6.07 -4.37
CA ILE A 24 0.48 -7.41 -3.79
C ILE A 24 -0.21 -7.45 -2.43
N SER A 25 0.08 -6.47 -1.57
CA SER A 25 -0.56 -6.36 -0.26
C SER A 25 -2.06 -6.14 -0.36
N ALA A 26 -2.54 -5.34 -1.32
CA ALA A 26 -3.96 -5.16 -1.58
C ALA A 26 -4.65 -6.48 -1.99
N ALA A 27 -3.97 -7.34 -2.76
CA ALA A 27 -4.51 -8.65 -3.12
C ALA A 27 -4.66 -9.56 -1.90
N PHE A 28 -3.69 -9.55 -0.98
CA PHE A 28 -3.80 -10.28 0.29
C PHE A 28 -4.90 -9.72 1.19
N ASP A 29 -5.06 -8.40 1.28
CA ASP A 29 -6.16 -7.79 2.04
C ASP A 29 -7.52 -8.16 1.45
N LEU A 30 -7.66 -8.14 0.12
CA LEU A 30 -8.87 -8.57 -0.57
C LEU A 30 -9.16 -10.05 -0.29
N PHE A 31 -8.14 -10.89 -0.33
CA PHE A 31 -8.24 -12.31 0.02
C PHE A 31 -8.71 -12.50 1.47
N ASN A 32 -8.11 -11.79 2.43
CA ASN A 32 -8.53 -11.81 3.83
C ASN A 32 -9.98 -11.34 4.01
N SER A 33 -10.39 -10.30 3.27
CA SER A 33 -11.75 -9.76 3.31
C SER A 33 -12.79 -10.74 2.79
N ILE A 34 -12.53 -11.42 1.67
CA ILE A 34 -13.53 -12.24 0.98
C ILE A 34 -13.56 -13.68 1.49
N LEU A 35 -12.39 -14.28 1.71
CA LEU A 35 -12.26 -15.74 1.89
C LEU A 35 -12.14 -16.18 3.33
N ILE A 36 -11.45 -15.41 4.18
CA ILE A 36 -11.35 -15.75 5.61
C ILE A 36 -12.64 -15.36 6.32
N GLY A 37 -13.16 -14.17 6.03
CA GLY A 37 -14.35 -13.64 6.67
C GLY A 37 -14.12 -13.37 8.16
N GLY A 38 -14.71 -12.30 8.69
CA GLY A 38 -14.52 -11.95 10.10
C GLY A 38 -14.95 -10.52 10.41
N PRO A 39 -14.88 -10.11 11.69
CA PRO A 39 -15.28 -8.77 12.13
C PRO A 39 -14.48 -7.66 11.44
N PHE A 40 -13.28 -7.96 10.93
CA PHE A 40 -12.41 -7.02 10.23
C PHE A 40 -12.53 -7.08 8.70
N ALA A 41 -13.42 -7.90 8.13
CA ALA A 41 -13.52 -8.07 6.67
C ALA A 41 -13.71 -6.74 5.93
N LEU A 42 -14.58 -5.86 6.43
CA LEU A 42 -14.81 -4.53 5.84
C LEU A 42 -13.55 -3.65 5.92
N VAL A 43 -12.80 -3.73 7.03
CA VAL A 43 -11.55 -2.99 7.22
C VAL A 43 -10.50 -3.42 6.19
N PHE A 44 -10.32 -4.74 6.00
CA PHE A 44 -9.43 -5.27 4.98
C PHE A 44 -9.86 -4.88 3.55
N LEU A 45 -11.16 -4.85 3.26
CA LEU A 45 -11.68 -4.38 1.97
C LEU A 45 -11.29 -2.92 1.71
N VAL A 46 -11.48 -2.05 2.71
CA VAL A 46 -11.13 -0.62 2.60
C VAL A 46 -9.62 -0.45 2.43
N LEU A 47 -8.80 -1.23 3.16
CA LEU A 47 -7.34 -1.22 2.98
C LEU A 47 -6.92 -1.68 1.58
N ALA A 48 -7.55 -2.75 1.06
CA ALA A 48 -7.30 -3.23 -0.30
C ALA A 48 -7.59 -2.13 -1.33
N LEU A 49 -8.71 -1.42 -1.20
CA LEU A 49 -9.06 -0.32 -2.10
C LEU A 49 -8.11 0.87 -1.98
N LEU A 50 -7.70 1.25 -0.76
CA LEU A 50 -6.73 2.32 -0.54
C LEU A 50 -5.36 1.99 -1.14
N LYS A 51 -4.88 0.77 -0.95
CA LYS A 51 -3.58 0.32 -1.47
C LYS A 51 -3.61 0.16 -2.98
N ALA A 52 -4.62 -0.52 -3.54
CA ALA A 52 -4.74 -0.71 -4.99
C ALA A 52 -5.01 0.61 -5.72
N GLY A 53 -5.94 1.42 -5.21
CA GLY A 53 -6.23 2.75 -5.75
C GLY A 53 -5.06 3.72 -5.58
N GLY A 54 -4.34 3.62 -4.46
CA GLY A 54 -3.12 4.36 -4.20
C GLY A 54 -2.00 3.99 -5.17
N ALA A 55 -1.72 2.69 -5.33
CA ALA A 55 -0.72 2.19 -6.28
C ALA A 55 -1.05 2.60 -7.73
N TYR A 56 -2.32 2.50 -8.12
CA TYR A 56 -2.78 2.96 -9.43
C TYR A 56 -2.61 4.47 -9.58
N GLY A 57 -2.98 5.25 -8.58
CA GLY A 57 -2.80 6.70 -8.62
C GLY A 57 -1.32 7.10 -8.65
N ILE A 58 -0.43 6.41 -7.93
CA ILE A 58 1.02 6.62 -7.97
C ILE A 58 1.59 6.30 -9.36
N ALA A 59 1.16 5.21 -9.99
CA ALA A 59 1.59 4.85 -11.34
C ALA A 59 1.13 5.85 -12.42
N ASN A 60 0.07 6.62 -12.13
CA ASN A 60 -0.45 7.69 -12.99
C ASN A 60 -0.09 9.10 -12.47
N GLU A 61 0.94 9.21 -11.62
CA GLU A 61 1.49 10.46 -11.09
C GLU A 61 0.45 11.39 -10.42
N LYS A 62 -0.57 10.82 -9.77
CA LYS A 62 -1.60 11.59 -9.05
C LYS A 62 -1.21 11.80 -7.60
N LYS A 63 -1.26 13.05 -7.10
CA LYS A 63 -0.98 13.35 -5.68
C LYS A 63 -1.93 12.63 -4.74
N LEU A 64 -3.22 12.60 -5.07
CA LEU A 64 -4.22 11.88 -4.27
C LEU A 64 -3.91 10.38 -4.17
N GLY A 65 -3.39 9.79 -5.25
CA GLY A 65 -2.92 8.41 -5.26
C GLY A 65 -1.77 8.16 -4.30
N TYR A 66 -0.80 9.07 -4.28
CA TYR A 66 0.31 9.00 -3.33
C TYR A 66 -0.16 9.06 -1.89
N TYR A 67 -1.04 10.00 -1.56
CA TYR A 67 -1.60 10.08 -0.20
C TYR A 67 -2.43 8.84 0.16
N ALA A 68 -3.22 8.30 -0.78
CA ALA A 68 -3.97 7.05 -0.56
C ALA A 68 -3.03 5.86 -0.33
N GLY A 69 -1.94 5.73 -1.09
CA GLY A 69 -0.95 4.68 -0.91
C GLY A 69 -0.21 4.79 0.43
N CYS A 70 0.23 5.99 0.80
CA CYS A 70 0.86 6.27 2.10
C CYS A 70 -0.08 5.95 3.27
N THR A 71 -1.33 6.42 3.19
CA THR A 71 -2.31 6.17 4.25
C THR A 71 -2.66 4.69 4.36
N GLY A 72 -2.86 3.98 3.25
CA GLY A 72 -3.06 2.54 3.23
C GLY A 72 -1.91 1.75 3.85
N ALA A 73 -0.66 2.13 3.54
CA ALA A 73 0.52 1.51 4.13
C ALA A 73 0.61 1.76 5.65
N CYS A 74 0.44 3.01 6.09
CA CYS A 74 0.48 3.34 7.53
C CYS A 74 -0.65 2.67 8.32
N LEU A 75 -1.88 2.66 7.79
CA LEU A 75 -3.01 2.02 8.45
C LEU A 75 -2.81 0.50 8.58
N SER A 76 -2.13 -0.13 7.62
CA SER A 76 -1.80 -1.55 7.71
C SER A 76 -0.84 -1.86 8.84
N VAL A 77 0.18 -1.01 9.05
CA VAL A 77 1.09 -1.15 10.19
C VAL A 77 0.32 -1.05 11.51
N VAL A 78 -0.60 -0.10 11.62
CA VAL A 78 -1.42 0.09 12.83
C VAL A 78 -2.34 -1.11 13.06
N LEU A 79 -2.99 -1.61 12.01
CA LEU A 79 -3.86 -2.77 12.10
C LEU A 79 -3.09 -4.04 12.50
N ASP A 80 -1.93 -4.27 11.88
CA ASP A 80 -1.10 -5.45 12.17
C ASP A 80 -0.52 -5.40 13.59
N LEU A 81 -0.20 -4.22 14.11
CA LEU A 81 0.16 -4.04 15.52
C LEU A 81 -0.98 -4.42 16.46
N PHE A 82 -2.22 -4.06 16.12
CA PHE A 82 -3.39 -4.44 16.91
C PHE A 82 -3.67 -5.94 16.84
N LEU A 83 -3.49 -6.57 15.67
CA LEU A 83 -3.73 -8.00 15.47
C LEU A 83 -2.60 -8.88 16.02
N LEU A 84 -1.43 -8.32 16.31
CA LEU A 84 -0.29 -9.03 16.89
C LEU A 84 -0.65 -9.73 18.22
N THR A 85 -1.57 -9.16 19.01
CA THR A 85 -2.03 -9.76 20.28
C THR A 85 -2.95 -10.96 20.07
N VAL A 86 -3.53 -11.12 18.88
CA VAL A 86 -4.46 -12.20 18.54
C VAL A 86 -3.71 -13.39 17.92
N SER A 87 -2.72 -13.12 17.06
CA SER A 87 -1.91 -14.16 16.43
C SER A 87 -0.44 -13.72 16.33
N PRO A 88 0.40 -14.07 17.32
CA PRO A 88 1.74 -13.50 17.44
C PRO A 88 2.68 -13.88 16.30
N VAL A 89 2.65 -15.13 15.83
CA VAL A 89 3.60 -15.63 14.83
C VAL A 89 3.28 -15.11 13.43
N THR A 90 2.03 -15.22 12.99
CA THR A 90 1.59 -14.74 11.67
C THR A 90 1.51 -13.21 11.65
N GLY A 91 1.10 -12.59 12.76
CA GLY A 91 1.04 -11.14 12.92
C GLY A 91 2.40 -10.47 12.79
N LEU A 92 3.48 -11.09 13.29
CA LEU A 92 4.82 -10.51 13.22
C LEU A 92 5.37 -10.46 11.79
N ILE A 93 5.07 -11.49 10.98
CA ILE A 93 5.42 -11.52 9.56
C ILE A 93 4.61 -10.47 8.79
N SER A 94 3.30 -10.39 9.02
CA SER A 94 2.44 -9.38 8.38
C SER A 94 2.94 -7.96 8.70
N LEU A 95 3.21 -7.70 9.97
CA LEU A 95 3.74 -6.43 10.45
C LEU A 95 5.07 -6.07 9.78
N ALA A 96 6.00 -7.03 9.67
CA ALA A 96 7.29 -6.81 9.01
C ALA A 96 7.11 -6.39 7.54
N ILE A 97 6.19 -7.04 6.83
CA ILE A 97 5.84 -6.69 5.44
C ILE A 97 5.21 -5.29 5.39
N ALA A 98 4.24 -4.99 6.26
CA ALA A 98 3.57 -3.69 6.30
C ALA A 98 4.56 -2.54 6.57
N VAL A 99 5.49 -2.73 7.52
CA VAL A 99 6.54 -1.75 7.84
C VAL A 99 7.49 -1.57 6.66
N TRP A 100 7.86 -2.66 5.99
CA TRP A 100 8.70 -2.59 4.81
C TRP A 100 8.02 -1.79 3.68
N ILE A 101 6.74 -2.03 3.39
CA ILE A 101 5.97 -1.27 2.39
C ILE A 101 5.89 0.20 2.77
N ALA A 102 5.57 0.51 4.04
CA ALA A 102 5.52 1.88 4.52
C ALA A 102 6.87 2.58 4.35
N SER A 103 7.98 1.89 4.64
CA SER A 103 9.33 2.43 4.47
C SER A 103 9.65 2.77 3.01
N LEU A 104 9.16 1.98 2.04
CA LEU A 104 9.39 2.20 0.62
C LEU A 104 8.66 3.45 0.11
N VAL A 105 7.39 3.61 0.48
CA VAL A 105 6.53 4.68 -0.03
C VAL A 105 6.80 6.02 0.66
N LEU A 106 7.15 6.00 1.95
CA LEU A 106 7.43 7.19 2.75
C LEU A 106 8.87 7.70 2.60
N HIS A 107 9.76 6.96 1.93
CA HIS A 107 11.15 7.33 1.79
C HIS A 107 11.33 8.73 1.17
N ASP A 108 12.36 9.47 1.58
CA ASP A 108 12.58 10.86 1.13
C ASP A 108 12.75 10.99 -0.38
N SER A 109 13.36 9.99 -1.02
CA SER A 109 13.47 9.90 -2.49
C SER A 109 12.08 9.89 -3.16
N CYS A 110 11.11 9.23 -2.56
CA CYS A 110 9.74 9.13 -3.05
C CYS A 110 8.97 10.42 -2.78
N ARG A 111 9.12 11.01 -1.59
CA ARG A 111 8.51 12.30 -1.23
C ARG A 111 9.01 13.45 -2.10
N GLY A 112 10.32 13.48 -2.39
CA GLY A 112 10.93 14.46 -3.27
C GLY A 112 10.40 14.36 -4.69
N TYR A 113 10.31 13.15 -5.23
CA TYR A 113 9.74 12.90 -6.55
C TYR A 113 8.26 13.27 -6.62
N ALA A 114 7.45 12.79 -5.68
CA ALA A 114 6.02 13.08 -5.63
C ALA A 114 5.72 14.58 -5.51
N ARG A 115 6.56 15.36 -4.82
CA ARG A 115 6.38 16.81 -4.70
C ARG A 115 6.54 17.55 -6.05
N VAL A 116 7.45 17.09 -6.89
CA VAL A 116 7.83 17.76 -8.14
C VAL A 116 6.98 17.26 -9.32
N TRP A 117 6.78 15.96 -9.41
CA TRP A 117 6.23 15.31 -10.61
C TRP A 117 4.73 15.03 -10.50
N PHE A 118 4.23 14.75 -9.30
CA PHE A 118 2.81 14.41 -9.17
C PHE A 118 1.94 15.64 -9.26
N LYS A 119 0.76 15.49 -9.87
CA LYS A 119 -0.24 16.54 -10.04
C LYS A 119 -1.44 16.32 -9.14
#